data_AF-A0A1I1LG74-F1
#
_entry.id   AF-A0A1I1LG74-F1
#
_cell.length_a   1.000
_cell.length_b   1.000
_cell.length_c   1.000
_cell.angle_alpha   90.00
_cell.angle_beta   90.00
_cell.angle_gamma   90.00
#
_symmetry.space_group_name_H-M   'P 1'
#
loop_
_entity.id
_entity.type
_entity.pdbx_description
1 polymer ?
#
loop_
_entity_poly.entity_id
_entity_poly.type
_entity_poly.pdbx_seq_one_letter_code
_entity_poly.pdbx_strand_id
1 'polypeptide(L)'
;MVNYLKILENPQINFEKTFEVIRDFQMGGLNSANYHDFMQTAKSLPPIRMRNTATYSVFDKFNLTDISHDKYGAIQKEVIKRGIRASKICWHPDADTSTCNLNENGEIIVTAAHSIQNNGILSEIAENGKVLSYKFDKGKLVSREFQKNSASTFMGFCNNHDSIFRPIENFTYLKSPEQNFLFAYRGFVMVCHKKLELSISKNFGDQSQIDITENKKIFDKAIKQKDYSRVESEVFELPFFYPIAASSSFYLDFDFQGSAISHSDDRMENVFVTLLPKKKENKTYFILSYFKEDRHLYQNLGKQLRSRNNLKSDITMILAAHTDNIFFNPVYYMTFIEKIQDAVAKLIFQTQYDHGIIDFKNNIQHQFSYTPSNYLANPDKINIFGY
;
A
#
# COMPACT_ATOMS: atom_id res chain seq x y z
N MET A 1 1.45 -31.11 3.08
CA MET A 1 0.08 -30.92 3.59
C MET A 1 0.10 -29.68 4.48
N VAL A 2 -0.97 -28.90 4.46
CA VAL A 2 -1.15 -27.65 5.20
C VAL A 2 -2.29 -27.86 6.18
N ASN A 3 -1.96 -27.82 7.47
CA ASN A 3 -2.96 -27.69 8.52
C ASN A 3 -3.47 -26.23 8.52
N TYR A 4 -4.63 -26.01 7.95
CA TYR A 4 -5.22 -24.69 7.77
C TYR A 4 -5.83 -24.11 9.06
N LEU A 5 -5.95 -24.89 10.14
CA LEU A 5 -6.32 -24.36 11.46
C LEU A 5 -5.23 -23.48 12.06
N LYS A 6 -3.96 -23.63 11.65
CA LYS A 6 -2.86 -22.77 12.06
C LYS A 6 -3.10 -21.29 11.72
N ILE A 7 -3.97 -21.00 10.76
CA ILE A 7 -4.36 -19.62 10.45
C ILE A 7 -4.99 -18.93 11.67
N LEU A 8 -5.70 -19.68 12.51
CA LEU A 8 -6.32 -19.16 13.74
C LEU A 8 -5.29 -18.70 14.78
N GLU A 9 -4.02 -19.11 14.65
CA GLU A 9 -2.92 -18.71 15.54
C GLU A 9 -2.30 -17.35 15.16
N ASN A 10 -2.63 -16.81 13.99
CA ASN A 10 -2.07 -15.56 13.51
C ASN A 10 -3.08 -14.41 13.68
N PRO A 11 -2.86 -13.47 14.62
CA PRO A 11 -3.79 -12.38 14.87
C PRO A 11 -3.87 -11.36 13.72
N GLN A 12 -2.87 -11.33 12.83
CA GLN A 12 -2.82 -10.43 11.68
C GLN A 12 -3.60 -10.98 10.48
N ILE A 13 -4.11 -12.22 10.53
CA ILE A 13 -4.90 -12.81 9.45
C ILE A 13 -6.38 -12.66 9.78
N ASN A 14 -7.12 -12.03 8.85
CA ASN A 14 -8.56 -12.12 8.85
C ASN A 14 -8.98 -13.49 8.30
N PHE A 15 -9.20 -14.44 9.20
CA PHE A 15 -9.37 -15.84 8.85
C PHE A 15 -10.73 -16.15 8.19
N GLU A 16 -11.76 -15.33 8.44
CA GLU A 16 -13.14 -15.63 8.06
C GLU A 16 -13.29 -15.89 6.55
N LYS A 17 -12.71 -15.00 5.72
CA LYS A 17 -12.80 -15.14 4.27
C LYS A 17 -12.06 -16.38 3.77
N THR A 18 -10.97 -16.77 4.42
CA THR A 18 -10.23 -17.97 4.04
C THR A 18 -11.08 -19.22 4.29
N PHE A 19 -11.72 -19.33 5.45
CA PHE A 19 -12.62 -20.45 5.72
C PHE A 19 -13.88 -20.44 4.86
N GLU A 20 -14.40 -19.25 4.51
CA GLU A 20 -15.51 -19.12 3.54
C GLU A 20 -15.13 -19.71 2.17
N VAL A 21 -13.93 -19.43 1.67
CA VAL A 21 -13.41 -20.02 0.44
C VAL A 21 -13.20 -21.53 0.57
N ILE A 22 -12.65 -22.00 1.69
CA ILE A 22 -12.47 -23.44 1.96
C ILE A 22 -13.81 -24.18 1.92
N ARG A 23 -14.87 -23.60 2.54
CA ARG A 23 -16.24 -24.10 2.47
C ARG A 23 -16.75 -24.18 1.05
N ASP A 24 -16.62 -23.08 0.29
CA ASP A 24 -17.15 -23.00 -1.08
C ASP A 24 -16.46 -23.99 -2.02
N PHE A 25 -15.18 -24.28 -1.77
CA PHE A 25 -14.42 -25.30 -2.49
C PHE A 25 -14.61 -26.72 -1.93
N GLN A 26 -15.37 -26.88 -0.84
CA GLN A 26 -15.59 -28.13 -0.13
C GLN A 26 -14.27 -28.85 0.20
N MET A 27 -13.28 -28.12 0.72
CA MET A 27 -11.95 -28.64 1.03
C MET A 27 -11.75 -28.88 2.53
N GLY A 28 -10.90 -29.84 2.86
CA GLY A 28 -10.49 -30.11 4.24
C GLY A 28 -11.61 -30.58 5.17
N GLY A 29 -12.75 -31.02 4.65
CA GLY A 29 -13.93 -31.44 5.43
C GLY A 29 -14.92 -30.32 5.76
N LEU A 30 -14.64 -29.07 5.39
CA LEU A 30 -15.54 -27.95 5.60
C LEU A 30 -16.52 -27.79 4.43
N ASN A 31 -17.81 -27.65 4.72
CA ASN A 31 -18.88 -27.52 3.74
C ASN A 31 -20.06 -26.71 4.32
N SER A 32 -21.09 -26.43 3.50
CA SER A 32 -22.21 -25.58 3.93
C SER A 32 -22.97 -26.11 5.16
N ALA A 33 -23.00 -27.44 5.38
CA ALA A 33 -23.73 -28.04 6.50
C ALA A 33 -23.03 -27.83 7.85
N ASN A 34 -21.68 -27.83 7.87
CA ASN A 34 -20.91 -27.70 9.12
C ASN A 34 -20.24 -26.33 9.29
N TYR A 35 -20.20 -25.48 8.26
CA TYR A 35 -19.48 -24.20 8.28
C TYR A 35 -19.93 -23.25 9.39
N HIS A 36 -21.24 -23.13 9.62
CA HIS A 36 -21.77 -22.22 10.62
C HIS A 36 -21.30 -22.60 12.03
N ASP A 37 -21.44 -23.88 12.41
CA ASP A 37 -20.96 -24.40 13.69
C ASP A 37 -19.42 -24.33 13.80
N PHE A 38 -18.71 -24.58 12.69
CA PHE A 38 -17.25 -24.40 12.62
C PHE A 38 -16.84 -22.97 12.93
N MET A 39 -17.48 -21.99 12.29
CA MET A 39 -17.15 -20.57 12.50
C MET A 39 -17.51 -20.11 13.91
N GLN A 40 -18.62 -20.57 14.49
CA GLN A 40 -18.96 -20.32 15.89
C GLN A 40 -17.90 -20.90 16.83
N THR A 41 -17.45 -22.14 16.56
CA THR A 41 -16.38 -22.80 17.33
C THR A 41 -15.06 -22.03 17.21
N ALA A 42 -14.71 -21.55 16.01
CA ALA A 42 -13.50 -20.75 15.80
C ALA A 42 -13.53 -19.40 16.52
N LYS A 43 -14.69 -18.74 16.52
CA LYS A 43 -14.90 -17.46 17.22
C LYS A 43 -14.99 -17.59 18.74
N SER A 44 -15.37 -18.76 19.25
CA SER A 44 -15.44 -19.04 20.69
C SER A 44 -14.13 -19.52 21.31
N LEU A 45 -13.08 -19.73 20.49
CA LEU A 45 -11.76 -20.07 21.00
C LEU A 45 -11.26 -18.99 21.98
N PRO A 46 -10.58 -19.39 23.06
CA PRO A 46 -10.00 -18.44 24.00
C PRO A 46 -8.93 -17.58 23.31
N PRO A 47 -8.44 -16.53 23.99
CA PRO A 47 -7.33 -15.74 23.50
C PRO A 47 -6.15 -16.59 23.00
N ILE A 48 -5.51 -16.25 21.86
CA ILE A 48 -4.41 -16.98 21.19
C ILE A 48 -3.33 -17.39 22.20
N ARG A 49 -2.93 -16.46 23.07
CA ARG A 49 -1.95 -16.70 24.14
C ARG A 49 -2.35 -17.75 25.19
N MET A 50 -3.64 -18.07 25.30
CA MET A 50 -4.18 -19.09 26.19
C MET A 50 -4.42 -20.42 25.47
N ARG A 51 -4.21 -20.48 24.15
CA ARG A 51 -4.43 -21.69 23.36
C ARG A 51 -3.25 -22.63 23.52
N ASN A 52 -3.56 -23.90 23.63
CA ASN A 52 -2.61 -25.01 23.56
C ASN A 52 -3.18 -26.07 22.60
N THR A 53 -2.46 -27.17 22.40
CA THR A 53 -2.90 -28.24 21.50
C THR A 53 -4.28 -28.78 21.86
N ALA A 54 -4.62 -28.90 23.16
CA ALA A 54 -5.93 -29.37 23.61
C ALA A 54 -7.06 -28.37 23.32
N THR A 55 -6.76 -27.07 23.19
CA THR A 55 -7.76 -26.06 22.82
C THR A 55 -8.37 -26.33 21.44
N TYR A 56 -7.63 -27.01 20.55
CA TYR A 56 -8.08 -27.30 19.18
C TYR A 56 -8.85 -28.63 19.06
N SER A 57 -8.95 -29.45 20.11
CA SER A 57 -9.74 -30.71 20.07
C SER A 57 -11.24 -30.45 19.88
N VAL A 58 -11.71 -29.24 20.17
CA VAL A 58 -13.08 -28.80 19.88
C VAL A 58 -13.42 -28.88 18.38
N PHE A 59 -12.41 -28.98 17.51
CA PHE A 59 -12.60 -29.17 16.08
C PHE A 59 -12.67 -30.63 15.63
N ASP A 60 -12.39 -31.60 16.50
CA ASP A 60 -12.41 -33.04 16.15
C ASP A 60 -13.79 -33.47 15.65
N LYS A 61 -14.87 -32.86 16.18
CA LYS A 61 -16.26 -33.08 15.73
C LYS A 61 -16.50 -32.78 14.25
N PHE A 62 -15.63 -31.99 13.60
CA PHE A 62 -15.78 -31.63 12.18
C PHE A 62 -15.05 -32.59 11.23
N ASN A 63 -14.26 -33.55 11.72
CA ASN A 63 -13.48 -34.50 10.90
C ASN A 63 -12.64 -33.79 9.82
N LEU A 64 -11.93 -32.73 10.22
CA LEU A 64 -11.15 -31.92 9.29
C LEU A 64 -9.91 -32.67 8.81
N THR A 65 -9.51 -32.41 7.56
CA THR A 65 -8.32 -33.01 6.95
C THR A 65 -7.41 -31.94 6.37
N ASP A 66 -6.10 -32.15 6.48
CA ASP A 66 -5.13 -31.21 5.91
C ASP A 66 -5.35 -31.04 4.39
N ILE A 67 -4.96 -29.86 3.88
CA ILE A 67 -5.09 -29.52 2.46
C ILE A 67 -3.70 -29.58 1.81
N SER A 68 -3.58 -30.02 0.55
CA SER A 68 -2.28 -29.98 -0.15
C SER A 68 -1.82 -28.54 -0.38
N HIS A 69 -0.50 -28.31 -0.55
CA HIS A 69 0.04 -26.97 -0.78
C HIS A 69 -0.56 -26.30 -2.02
N ASP A 70 -0.78 -27.05 -3.12
CA ASP A 70 -1.36 -26.52 -4.35
C ASP A 70 -2.81 -26.08 -4.16
N LYS A 71 -3.61 -26.89 -3.47
CA LYS A 71 -5.00 -26.56 -3.14
C LYS A 71 -5.06 -25.35 -2.21
N TYR A 72 -4.16 -25.26 -1.23
CA TYR A 72 -4.05 -24.09 -0.36
C TYR A 72 -3.65 -22.83 -1.15
N GLY A 73 -2.75 -22.96 -2.13
CA GLY A 73 -2.42 -21.88 -3.06
C GLY A 73 -3.62 -21.40 -3.89
N ALA A 74 -4.51 -22.31 -4.31
CA ALA A 74 -5.74 -21.96 -5.00
C ALA A 74 -6.72 -21.20 -4.07
N ILE A 75 -6.85 -21.62 -2.81
CA ILE A 75 -7.64 -20.90 -1.79
C ILE A 75 -7.12 -19.47 -1.61
N GLN A 76 -5.82 -19.30 -1.41
CA GLN A 76 -5.21 -17.97 -1.22
C GLN A 76 -5.44 -17.06 -2.44
N LYS A 77 -5.31 -17.59 -3.67
CA LYS A 77 -5.63 -16.85 -4.89
C LYS A 77 -7.09 -16.40 -4.94
N GLU A 78 -8.02 -17.26 -4.52
CA GLU A 78 -9.44 -16.92 -4.49
C GLU A 78 -9.79 -15.88 -3.41
N VAL A 79 -9.16 -15.96 -2.23
CA VAL A 79 -9.28 -14.92 -1.19
C VAL A 79 -8.84 -13.56 -1.74
N ILE A 80 -7.69 -13.49 -2.42
CA ILE A 80 -7.21 -12.26 -3.08
C ILE A 80 -8.22 -11.76 -4.12
N LYS A 81 -8.78 -12.65 -4.95
CA LYS A 81 -9.80 -12.27 -5.94
C LYS A 81 -11.07 -11.72 -5.28
N ARG A 82 -11.46 -12.21 -4.10
CA ARG A 82 -12.60 -11.67 -3.34
C ARG A 82 -12.26 -10.30 -2.76
N GLY A 83 -11.03 -10.13 -2.28
CA GLY A 83 -10.40 -8.84 -1.92
C GLY A 83 -10.62 -7.79 -3.01
N ILE A 84 -10.08 -8.08 -4.21
CA ILE A 84 -10.16 -7.20 -5.39
C ILE A 84 -11.60 -6.89 -5.76
N ARG A 85 -12.52 -7.86 -5.66
CA ARG A 85 -13.94 -7.65 -6.00
C ARG A 85 -14.64 -6.72 -5.02
N ALA A 86 -14.41 -6.90 -3.73
CA ALA A 86 -15.06 -6.09 -2.69
C ALA A 86 -14.51 -4.67 -2.62
N SER A 87 -13.25 -4.44 -3.02
CA SER A 87 -12.64 -3.12 -3.05
C SER A 87 -12.93 -2.33 -4.33
N LYS A 88 -13.69 -2.87 -5.30
CA LYS A 88 -14.05 -2.16 -6.54
C LYS A 88 -15.02 -1.01 -6.24
N ILE A 89 -14.47 0.17 -6.07
CA ILE A 89 -15.23 1.40 -5.79
C ILE A 89 -14.64 2.55 -6.60
N CYS A 90 -15.48 3.53 -6.94
CA CYS A 90 -14.98 4.80 -7.47
C CYS A 90 -14.68 5.74 -6.30
N TRP A 91 -13.43 6.18 -6.17
CA TRP A 91 -12.97 7.02 -5.05
C TRP A 91 -13.33 8.49 -5.19
N HIS A 92 -13.82 8.91 -6.37
CA HIS A 92 -14.17 10.29 -6.64
C HIS A 92 -15.22 10.80 -5.63
N PRO A 93 -15.07 12.03 -5.09
CA PRO A 93 -15.98 12.58 -4.07
C PRO A 93 -17.45 12.71 -4.49
N ASP A 94 -17.69 12.78 -5.80
CA ASP A 94 -19.03 12.83 -6.37
C ASP A 94 -19.48 11.47 -6.91
N ALA A 95 -18.78 10.37 -6.62
CA ALA A 95 -19.14 9.05 -7.11
C ALA A 95 -20.48 8.57 -6.53
N ASP A 96 -21.48 8.47 -7.40
CA ASP A 96 -22.77 7.88 -7.11
C ASP A 96 -23.36 7.25 -8.38
N THR A 97 -24.58 6.70 -8.29
CA THR A 97 -25.24 6.04 -9.43
C THR A 97 -25.72 7.02 -10.51
N SER A 98 -25.77 8.33 -10.23
CA SER A 98 -26.14 9.38 -11.18
C SER A 98 -24.93 10.01 -11.90
N THR A 99 -23.73 9.92 -11.30
CA THR A 99 -22.50 10.52 -11.84
C THR A 99 -21.50 9.49 -12.40
N CYS A 100 -21.64 8.22 -12.04
CA CYS A 100 -20.82 7.14 -12.58
C CYS A 100 -21.50 6.40 -13.73
N ASN A 101 -20.69 5.74 -14.56
CA ASN A 101 -21.20 4.78 -15.54
C ASN A 101 -21.76 3.54 -14.82
N LEU A 102 -22.92 3.05 -15.26
CA LEU A 102 -23.59 1.88 -14.69
C LEU A 102 -23.61 0.70 -15.67
N ASN A 103 -23.63 -0.52 -15.15
CA ASN A 103 -23.93 -1.72 -15.92
C ASN A 103 -25.46 -1.93 -16.06
N GLU A 104 -25.85 -2.98 -16.77
CA GLU A 104 -27.26 -3.33 -17.00
C GLU A 104 -28.06 -3.58 -15.70
N ASN A 105 -27.37 -3.90 -14.60
CA ASN A 105 -27.97 -4.13 -13.28
C ASN A 105 -28.01 -2.86 -12.41
N GLY A 106 -27.59 -1.71 -12.94
CA GLY A 106 -27.54 -0.44 -12.19
C GLY A 106 -26.34 -0.31 -11.24
N GLU A 107 -25.32 -1.16 -11.37
CA GLU A 107 -24.11 -1.12 -10.53
C GLU A 107 -23.01 -0.29 -11.20
N ILE A 108 -22.22 0.43 -10.38
CA ILE A 108 -21.14 1.29 -10.89
C ILE A 108 -20.06 0.45 -11.60
N ILE A 109 -19.75 0.83 -12.85
CA ILE A 109 -18.64 0.27 -13.62
C ILE A 109 -17.35 0.97 -13.23
N VAL A 110 -16.59 0.31 -12.37
CA VAL A 110 -15.21 0.70 -12.03
C VAL A 110 -14.24 0.06 -13.02
N THR A 111 -13.27 0.83 -13.49
CA THR A 111 -12.24 0.39 -14.43
C THR A 111 -10.86 0.40 -13.79
N ALA A 112 -9.89 -0.23 -14.45
CA ALA A 112 -8.52 -0.23 -13.98
C ALA A 112 -7.92 1.16 -14.20
N ALA A 113 -7.63 1.86 -13.10
CA ALA A 113 -6.91 3.12 -13.10
C ALA A 113 -5.42 2.86 -12.81
N HIS A 114 -4.53 3.64 -13.42
CA HIS A 114 -3.09 3.59 -13.12
C HIS A 114 -2.74 4.65 -12.09
N SER A 115 -2.03 4.32 -11.01
CA SER A 115 -1.54 5.36 -10.09
C SER A 115 -0.26 6.05 -10.59
N ILE A 116 0.44 5.44 -11.54
CA ILE A 116 1.54 6.03 -12.32
C ILE A 116 1.15 5.92 -13.78
N GLN A 117 1.09 7.05 -14.49
CA GLN A 117 0.53 7.14 -15.84
C GLN A 117 1.14 6.14 -16.83
N ASN A 118 0.29 5.30 -17.44
CA ASN A 118 0.71 4.24 -18.37
C ASN A 118 1.33 4.75 -19.67
N ASN A 119 0.70 5.75 -20.31
CA ASN A 119 1.15 6.30 -21.60
C ASN A 119 2.08 7.50 -21.47
N GLY A 120 2.47 7.86 -20.25
CA GLY A 120 3.49 8.87 -19.96
C GLY A 120 4.65 8.21 -19.21
N ILE A 121 4.64 8.36 -17.88
CA ILE A 121 5.75 7.97 -17.00
C ILE A 121 6.17 6.51 -17.14
N LEU A 122 5.22 5.55 -17.16
CA LEU A 122 5.59 4.14 -17.33
C LEU A 122 6.18 3.86 -18.73
N SER A 123 5.72 4.55 -19.77
CA SER A 123 6.33 4.45 -21.12
C SER A 123 7.75 4.97 -21.15
N GLU A 124 8.08 5.99 -20.34
CA GLU A 124 9.41 6.58 -20.32
C GLU A 124 10.46 5.64 -19.68
N ILE A 125 10.04 4.82 -18.71
CA ILE A 125 10.93 3.89 -18.00
C ILE A 125 10.84 2.44 -18.51
N ALA A 126 9.80 2.07 -19.27
CA ALA A 126 9.65 0.69 -19.74
C ALA A 126 10.73 0.27 -20.74
N GLU A 127 11.16 -0.98 -20.64
CA GLU A 127 12.00 -1.66 -21.64
C GLU A 127 11.17 -2.78 -22.27
N ASN A 128 11.04 -2.82 -23.60
CA ASN A 128 10.24 -3.83 -24.31
C ASN A 128 8.80 -3.99 -23.74
N GLY A 129 8.18 -2.87 -23.35
CA GLY A 129 6.83 -2.86 -22.78
C GLY A 129 6.74 -3.40 -21.34
N LYS A 130 7.88 -3.55 -20.64
CA LYS A 130 7.96 -4.11 -19.29
C LYS A 130 8.63 -3.16 -18.31
N VAL A 131 8.22 -3.27 -17.05
CA VAL A 131 8.85 -2.60 -15.90
C VAL A 131 9.04 -3.62 -14.78
N LEU A 132 10.00 -3.35 -13.88
CA LEU A 132 10.25 -4.19 -12.70
C LEU A 132 9.87 -3.46 -11.42
N SER A 133 9.46 -4.22 -10.41
CA SER A 133 9.35 -3.80 -9.02
C SER A 133 9.89 -4.90 -8.11
N TYR A 134 9.85 -4.70 -6.80
CA TYR A 134 10.17 -5.74 -5.83
C TYR A 134 8.90 -6.47 -5.38
N LYS A 135 9.06 -7.70 -4.91
CA LYS A 135 8.07 -8.41 -4.10
C LYS A 135 8.78 -9.21 -3.03
N PHE A 136 8.11 -9.49 -1.93
CA PHE A 136 8.57 -10.53 -1.01
C PHE A 136 8.20 -11.92 -1.53
N ASP A 137 9.18 -12.82 -1.55
CA ASP A 137 8.99 -14.25 -1.76
C ASP A 137 9.83 -15.02 -0.73
N LYS A 138 9.18 -15.85 0.08
CA LYS A 138 9.80 -16.63 1.17
C LYS A 138 10.74 -15.81 2.07
N GLY A 139 10.32 -14.59 2.44
CA GLY A 139 11.06 -13.69 3.33
C GLY A 139 12.22 -12.94 2.66
N LYS A 140 12.43 -13.09 1.35
CA LYS A 140 13.43 -12.35 0.58
C LYS A 140 12.77 -11.40 -0.39
N LEU A 141 13.41 -10.27 -0.63
CA LEU A 141 13.00 -9.34 -1.66
C LEU A 141 13.54 -9.83 -3.01
N VAL A 142 12.64 -10.09 -3.96
CA VAL A 142 12.98 -10.56 -5.31
C VAL A 142 12.34 -9.68 -6.36
N SER A 143 12.82 -9.79 -7.60
CA SER A 143 12.23 -9.05 -8.71
C SER A 143 10.83 -9.56 -9.07
N ARG A 144 9.99 -8.60 -9.48
CA ARG A 144 8.68 -8.86 -10.06
C ARG A 144 8.56 -8.08 -11.36
N GLU A 145 8.35 -8.83 -12.44
CA GLU A 145 8.09 -8.25 -13.75
C GLU A 145 6.60 -7.92 -13.92
N PHE A 146 6.35 -6.76 -14.54
CA PHE A 146 5.02 -6.34 -14.96
C PHE A 146 5.05 -5.96 -16.44
N GLN A 147 3.97 -6.31 -17.13
CA GLN A 147 3.62 -5.62 -18.37
C GLN A 147 3.28 -4.18 -18.01
N LYS A 148 3.75 -3.20 -18.79
CA LYS A 148 3.54 -1.78 -18.53
C LYS A 148 2.07 -1.45 -18.26
N ASN A 149 1.17 -2.03 -19.06
CA ASN A 149 -0.27 -1.81 -18.96
C ASN A 149 -0.91 -2.36 -17.68
N SER A 150 -0.28 -3.30 -16.98
CA SER A 150 -0.77 -3.85 -15.71
C SER A 150 -0.04 -3.30 -14.49
N ALA A 151 1.13 -2.69 -14.67
CA ALA A 151 1.87 -2.03 -13.60
C ALA A 151 1.04 -0.88 -13.00
N SER A 152 1.11 -0.72 -11.68
CA SER A 152 0.47 0.39 -10.96
C SER A 152 -1.07 0.45 -11.10
N THR A 153 -1.72 -0.63 -11.52
CA THR A 153 -3.18 -0.68 -11.72
C THR A 153 -3.95 -1.01 -10.45
N PHE A 154 -5.11 -0.36 -10.27
CA PHE A 154 -6.05 -0.62 -9.18
C PHE A 154 -7.49 -0.28 -9.62
N MET A 155 -8.49 -0.86 -8.97
CA MET A 155 -9.91 -0.72 -9.35
C MET A 155 -10.55 0.42 -8.56
N GLY A 156 -10.04 1.64 -8.73
CA GLY A 156 -10.41 2.79 -7.88
C GLY A 156 -11.18 3.92 -8.54
N PHE A 157 -11.39 3.89 -9.86
CA PHE A 157 -12.11 4.94 -10.57
C PHE A 157 -12.97 4.36 -11.70
N CYS A 158 -14.10 4.98 -11.99
CA CYS A 158 -14.81 4.73 -13.24
C CYS A 158 -14.18 5.57 -14.35
N ASN A 159 -14.41 5.19 -15.62
CA ASN A 159 -13.88 5.93 -16.77
C ASN A 159 -14.26 7.43 -16.78
N ASN A 160 -15.43 7.78 -16.23
CA ASN A 160 -15.86 9.17 -16.15
C ASN A 160 -14.98 9.98 -15.18
N HIS A 161 -14.83 9.47 -13.95
CA HIS A 161 -14.17 10.21 -12.88
C HIS A 161 -12.64 10.08 -12.86
N ASP A 162 -12.05 9.11 -13.57
CA ASP A 162 -10.59 9.03 -13.72
C ASP A 162 -10.03 10.30 -14.42
N SER A 163 -10.87 11.03 -15.17
CA SER A 163 -10.54 12.29 -15.82
C SER A 163 -10.10 13.41 -14.87
N ILE A 164 -10.34 13.29 -13.55
CA ILE A 164 -9.80 14.22 -12.54
C ILE A 164 -8.27 14.34 -12.62
N PHE A 165 -7.57 13.30 -13.08
CA PHE A 165 -6.11 13.28 -13.20
C PHE A 165 -5.60 13.90 -14.51
N ARG A 166 -6.49 14.36 -15.41
CA ARG A 166 -6.09 15.00 -16.68
C ARG A 166 -5.02 16.11 -16.50
N PRO A 167 -5.06 16.99 -15.47
CA PRO A 167 -4.03 18.01 -15.25
C PRO A 167 -2.61 17.47 -15.04
N ILE A 168 -2.46 16.25 -14.52
CA ILE A 168 -1.14 15.60 -14.29
C ILE A 168 -0.76 14.59 -15.37
N GLU A 169 -1.70 14.20 -16.24
CA GLU A 169 -1.47 13.21 -17.29
C GLU A 169 -1.26 13.84 -18.68
N ASN A 170 -2.03 14.87 -19.01
CA ASN A 170 -2.07 15.41 -20.37
C ASN A 170 -1.30 16.72 -20.53
N PHE A 171 -0.73 17.24 -19.44
CA PHE A 171 0.00 18.52 -19.43
C PHE A 171 1.39 18.37 -18.82
N THR A 172 2.29 19.26 -19.22
CA THR A 172 3.64 19.35 -18.64
C THR A 172 3.55 19.65 -17.15
N TYR A 173 4.48 19.10 -16.38
CA TYR A 173 4.54 19.36 -14.95
C TYR A 173 5.10 20.77 -14.71
N LEU A 174 4.24 21.67 -14.25
CA LEU A 174 4.53 23.07 -13.96
C LEU A 174 4.64 23.34 -12.45
N LYS A 175 4.61 22.29 -11.62
CA LYS A 175 4.64 22.36 -10.15
C LYS A 175 3.49 23.20 -9.59
N SER A 176 2.36 23.27 -10.30
CA SER A 176 1.21 24.04 -9.85
C SER A 176 0.59 23.39 -8.60
N PRO A 177 -0.08 24.18 -7.73
CA PRO A 177 -0.79 23.63 -6.58
C PRO A 177 -1.77 22.51 -6.97
N GLU A 178 -2.49 22.67 -8.08
CA GLU A 178 -3.40 21.63 -8.61
C GLU A 178 -2.67 20.34 -8.97
N GLN A 179 -1.54 20.42 -9.70
CA GLN A 179 -0.80 19.21 -10.08
C GLN A 179 -0.23 18.48 -8.86
N ASN A 180 0.35 19.23 -7.91
CA ASN A 180 0.91 18.62 -6.70
C ASN A 180 -0.18 17.99 -5.83
N PHE A 181 -1.32 18.66 -5.69
CA PHE A 181 -2.50 18.13 -5.03
C PHE A 181 -2.97 16.82 -5.66
N LEU A 182 -3.06 16.76 -7.00
CA LEU A 182 -3.52 15.57 -7.71
C LEU A 182 -2.53 14.42 -7.62
N PHE A 183 -1.22 14.68 -7.62
CA PHE A 183 -0.22 13.64 -7.33
C PHE A 183 -0.38 13.07 -5.91
N ALA A 184 -0.58 13.95 -4.93
CA ALA A 184 -0.83 13.54 -3.55
C ALA A 184 -2.11 12.70 -3.41
N TYR A 185 -3.21 13.17 -4.00
CA TYR A 185 -4.50 12.48 -4.00
C TYR A 185 -4.40 11.09 -4.67
N ARG A 186 -3.68 10.99 -5.80
CA ARG A 186 -3.49 9.71 -6.51
C ARG A 186 -2.71 8.70 -5.67
N GLY A 187 -1.65 9.14 -5.01
CA GLY A 187 -0.87 8.31 -4.08
C GLY A 187 -1.69 7.83 -2.90
N PHE A 188 -2.44 8.75 -2.27
CA PHE A 188 -3.36 8.44 -1.17
C PHE A 188 -4.39 7.38 -1.55
N VAL A 189 -5.12 7.59 -2.66
CA VAL A 189 -6.17 6.68 -3.10
C VAL A 189 -5.62 5.29 -3.41
N MET A 190 -4.46 5.19 -4.07
CA MET A 190 -3.83 3.91 -4.37
C MET A 190 -3.53 3.13 -3.08
N VAL A 191 -2.86 3.77 -2.11
CA VAL A 191 -2.49 3.12 -0.84
C VAL A 191 -3.74 2.65 -0.10
N CYS A 192 -4.74 3.53 0.03
CA CYS A 192 -5.97 3.20 0.74
C CYS A 192 -6.76 2.09 0.04
N HIS A 193 -6.86 2.12 -1.30
CA HIS A 193 -7.50 1.07 -2.07
C HIS A 193 -6.82 -0.29 -1.87
N LYS A 194 -5.48 -0.33 -1.89
CA LYS A 194 -4.73 -1.57 -1.63
C LYS A 194 -4.90 -2.06 -0.20
N LYS A 195 -5.00 -1.16 0.77
CA LYS A 195 -5.29 -1.51 2.17
C LYS A 195 -6.67 -2.15 2.31
N LEU A 196 -7.70 -1.59 1.66
CA LEU A 196 -9.05 -2.19 1.61
C LEU A 196 -9.07 -3.54 0.88
N GLU A 197 -8.30 -3.70 -0.20
CA GLU A 197 -8.18 -4.98 -0.92
C GLU A 197 -7.60 -6.07 0.01
N LEU A 198 -6.60 -5.70 0.82
CA LEU A 198 -5.89 -6.61 1.72
C LEU A 198 -6.66 -6.89 3.02
N SER A 199 -7.51 -5.98 3.50
CA SER A 199 -8.24 -6.10 4.79
C SER A 199 -9.18 -7.31 4.86
N ILE A 200 -9.55 -7.86 3.70
CA ILE A 200 -10.30 -9.11 3.59
C ILE A 200 -9.49 -10.32 4.10
N SER A 201 -8.17 -10.26 4.02
CA SER A 201 -7.25 -11.34 4.44
C SER A 201 -6.34 -10.94 5.59
N LYS A 202 -6.23 -9.63 5.88
CA LYS A 202 -5.34 -9.06 6.88
C LYS A 202 -6.13 -8.22 7.88
N ASN A 203 -5.77 -8.32 9.15
CA ASN A 203 -6.31 -7.46 10.18
C ASN A 203 -5.38 -6.25 10.37
N PHE A 204 -5.86 -5.06 9.99
CA PHE A 204 -5.14 -3.79 10.16
C PHE A 204 -5.62 -2.99 11.39
N GLY A 205 -6.55 -3.55 12.19
CA GLY A 205 -7.19 -2.84 13.30
C GLY A 205 -8.19 -1.76 12.85
N ASP A 206 -8.98 -1.28 13.80
CA ASP A 206 -10.05 -0.30 13.55
C ASP A 206 -9.50 1.07 13.14
N GLN A 207 -8.34 1.45 13.67
CA GLN A 207 -7.67 2.73 13.37
C GLN A 207 -7.43 2.89 11.86
N SER A 208 -7.09 1.81 11.16
CA SER A 208 -6.83 1.89 9.72
C SER A 208 -8.05 2.35 8.91
N GLN A 209 -9.28 2.05 9.35
CA GLN A 209 -10.48 2.52 8.65
C GLN A 209 -10.75 4.00 8.96
N ILE A 210 -10.49 4.42 10.19
CA ILE A 210 -10.58 5.82 10.62
C ILE A 210 -9.59 6.66 9.80
N ASP A 211 -8.33 6.23 9.72
CA ASP A 211 -7.28 6.92 8.95
C ASP A 211 -7.69 7.14 7.49
N ILE A 212 -8.22 6.11 6.83
CA ILE A 212 -8.69 6.21 5.44
C ILE A 212 -9.83 7.23 5.34
N THR A 213 -10.84 7.11 6.21
CA THR A 213 -12.03 7.95 6.15
C THR A 213 -11.71 9.42 6.45
N GLU A 214 -10.95 9.72 7.50
CA GLU A 214 -10.65 11.10 7.90
C GLU A 214 -9.70 11.80 6.91
N ASN A 215 -8.66 11.11 6.43
CA ASN A 215 -7.81 11.68 5.37
C ASN A 215 -8.60 11.89 4.06
N LYS A 216 -9.53 10.98 3.72
CA LYS A 216 -10.38 11.13 2.52
C LYS A 216 -11.27 12.36 2.62
N LYS A 217 -11.84 12.69 3.79
CA LYS A 217 -12.69 13.89 3.96
C LYS A 217 -11.96 15.17 3.58
N ILE A 218 -10.67 15.28 3.89
CA ILE A 218 -9.85 16.46 3.55
C ILE A 218 -9.71 16.58 2.03
N PHE A 219 -9.33 15.50 1.35
CA PHE A 219 -9.25 15.47 -0.12
C PHE A 219 -10.60 15.74 -0.79
N ASP A 220 -11.66 15.07 -0.34
CA ASP A 220 -13.00 15.21 -0.91
C ASP A 220 -13.51 16.65 -0.84
N LYS A 221 -13.35 17.30 0.32
CA LYS A 221 -13.70 18.70 0.51
C LYS A 221 -12.89 19.60 -0.44
N ALA A 222 -11.57 19.39 -0.51
CA ALA A 222 -10.69 20.17 -1.37
C ALA A 222 -11.03 20.01 -2.87
N ILE A 223 -11.34 18.80 -3.32
CA ILE A 223 -11.75 18.54 -4.71
C ILE A 223 -13.08 19.22 -5.03
N LYS A 224 -14.11 19.05 -4.18
CA LYS A 224 -15.43 19.67 -4.40
C LYS A 224 -15.36 21.19 -4.45
N GLN A 225 -14.47 21.79 -3.65
CA GLN A 225 -14.27 23.24 -3.58
C GLN A 225 -13.22 23.77 -4.56
N LYS A 226 -12.51 22.88 -5.27
CA LYS A 226 -11.30 23.19 -6.06
C LYS A 226 -10.24 23.96 -5.26
N ASP A 227 -10.16 23.71 -3.94
CA ASP A 227 -9.16 24.30 -3.05
C ASP A 227 -7.91 23.42 -2.99
N TYR A 228 -7.10 23.48 -4.04
CA TYR A 228 -5.85 22.72 -4.10
C TYR A 228 -4.76 23.26 -3.15
N SER A 229 -4.99 24.39 -2.49
CA SER A 229 -4.07 24.93 -1.46
C SER A 229 -4.06 24.12 -0.16
N ARG A 230 -4.94 23.11 -0.03
CA ARG A 230 -4.97 22.19 1.11
C ARG A 230 -3.77 21.27 1.18
N VAL A 231 -3.04 21.09 0.08
CA VAL A 231 -1.80 20.33 0.04
C VAL A 231 -0.63 21.30 -0.13
N GLU A 232 0.37 21.17 0.74
CA GLU A 232 1.64 21.88 0.65
C GLU A 232 2.71 20.93 0.14
N SER A 233 3.59 21.42 -0.73
CA SER A 233 4.55 20.58 -1.43
C SER A 233 5.93 21.20 -1.52
N GLU A 234 6.93 20.38 -1.22
CA GLU A 234 8.34 20.62 -1.48
C GLU A 234 8.74 19.85 -2.75
N VAL A 235 9.14 20.58 -3.78
CA VAL A 235 9.59 19.99 -5.04
C VAL A 235 11.11 20.07 -5.11
N PHE A 236 11.72 18.92 -5.39
CA PHE A 236 13.15 18.77 -5.60
C PHE A 236 13.41 18.32 -7.03
N GLU A 237 14.44 18.91 -7.65
CA GLU A 237 14.89 18.55 -9.00
C GLU A 237 16.20 17.79 -8.92
N LEU A 238 16.22 16.58 -9.45
CA LEU A 238 17.44 15.84 -9.72
C LEU A 238 17.90 16.17 -11.15
N PRO A 239 19.22 16.36 -11.37
CA PRO A 239 19.76 16.90 -12.62
C PRO A 239 19.74 15.91 -13.80
N PHE A 240 19.25 14.69 -13.59
CA PHE A 240 19.24 13.63 -14.60
C PHE A 240 17.90 12.90 -14.61
N PHE A 241 17.60 12.29 -15.75
CA PHE A 241 16.58 11.25 -15.83
C PHE A 241 17.06 9.98 -15.12
N TYR A 242 16.31 9.59 -14.10
CA TYR A 242 16.43 8.30 -13.43
C TYR A 242 15.22 7.46 -13.82
N PRO A 243 15.41 6.25 -14.37
CA PRO A 243 14.29 5.44 -14.84
C PRO A 243 13.59 4.70 -13.68
N ILE A 244 13.16 5.48 -12.69
CA ILE A 244 12.49 5.07 -11.46
C ILE A 244 11.24 5.95 -11.34
N ALA A 245 10.08 5.33 -11.17
CA ALA A 245 8.83 6.03 -10.91
C ALA A 245 8.19 5.49 -9.64
N ALA A 246 7.70 6.38 -8.79
CA ALA A 246 7.06 6.00 -7.53
C ALA A 246 5.91 6.95 -7.20
N SER A 247 4.86 6.44 -6.55
CA SER A 247 3.77 7.24 -5.99
C SER A 247 3.21 6.55 -4.76
N SER A 248 3.18 7.23 -3.62
CA SER A 248 2.74 6.63 -2.35
C SER A 248 2.23 7.66 -1.35
N SER A 249 1.64 7.15 -0.26
CA SER A 249 1.22 7.89 0.92
C SER A 249 1.48 7.06 2.17
N PHE A 250 2.06 7.66 3.20
CA PHE A 250 2.43 7.02 4.46
C PHE A 250 2.74 8.07 5.52
N TYR A 251 2.85 7.66 6.77
CA TYR A 251 3.34 8.50 7.86
C TYR A 251 4.82 8.23 8.14
N LEU A 252 5.44 9.10 8.93
CA LEU A 252 6.84 8.98 9.32
C LEU A 252 6.93 8.94 10.84
N ASP A 253 7.53 7.89 11.40
CA ASP A 253 7.79 7.82 12.84
C ASP A 253 8.80 8.90 13.31
N PHE A 254 9.75 9.23 12.44
CA PHE A 254 10.85 10.17 12.73
C PHE A 254 11.13 11.10 11.55
N ASP A 255 11.61 12.30 11.86
CA ASP A 255 12.12 13.25 10.87
C ASP A 255 13.59 12.97 10.49
N PHE A 256 14.16 13.79 9.59
CA PHE A 256 15.54 13.62 9.12
C PHE A 256 16.61 13.99 10.16
N GLN A 257 16.22 14.49 11.32
CA GLN A 257 17.08 14.73 12.49
C GLN A 257 16.94 13.62 13.54
N GLY A 258 16.06 12.64 13.31
CA GLY A 258 15.77 11.54 14.23
C GLY A 258 14.83 11.93 15.37
N SER A 259 14.15 13.07 15.25
CA SER A 259 13.11 13.49 16.19
C SER A 259 11.83 12.71 15.90
N ALA A 260 11.20 12.16 16.94
CA ALA A 260 9.93 11.46 16.80
C ALA A 260 8.82 12.42 16.36
N ILE A 261 7.95 11.96 15.45
CA ILE A 261 6.77 12.70 15.01
C ILE A 261 5.57 12.14 15.77
N SER A 262 4.93 13.00 16.57
CA SER A 262 3.77 12.61 17.38
C SER A 262 2.50 12.79 16.57
N HIS A 263 1.94 11.67 16.12
CA HIS A 263 0.68 11.60 15.39
C HIS A 263 -0.54 11.71 16.32
N SER A 264 -1.65 12.22 15.81
CA SER A 264 -2.91 12.24 16.56
C SER A 264 -3.62 10.89 16.55
N ASP A 265 -4.51 10.68 17.52
CA ASP A 265 -5.41 9.52 17.55
C ASP A 265 -6.57 9.68 16.55
N ASP A 266 -6.86 10.91 16.10
CA ASP A 266 -7.98 11.23 15.21
C ASP A 266 -7.75 10.64 13.81
N ARG A 267 -6.51 10.72 13.31
CA ARG A 267 -6.05 10.06 12.09
C ARG A 267 -4.54 10.05 12.05
N MET A 268 -4.00 9.07 11.34
CA MET A 268 -2.61 9.13 10.92
C MET A 268 -2.37 10.26 9.90
N GLU A 269 -1.51 11.24 10.25
CA GLU A 269 -1.11 12.33 9.37
C GLU A 269 -0.07 11.85 8.35
N ASN A 270 -0.47 11.72 7.09
CA ASN A 270 0.42 11.19 6.05
C ASN A 270 1.20 12.29 5.33
N VAL A 271 2.39 11.93 4.88
CA VAL A 271 3.04 12.55 3.73
C VAL A 271 2.62 11.83 2.44
N PHE A 272 2.72 12.54 1.33
CA PHE A 272 2.47 12.03 -0.01
C PHE A 272 3.70 12.26 -0.87
N VAL A 273 4.21 11.19 -1.48
CA VAL A 273 5.45 11.27 -2.26
C VAL A 273 5.23 10.82 -3.69
N THR A 274 5.90 11.49 -4.62
CA THR A 274 5.94 11.09 -6.03
C THR A 274 7.35 11.28 -6.57
N LEU A 275 7.91 10.24 -7.18
CA LEU A 275 9.13 10.32 -7.98
C LEU A 275 8.72 10.28 -9.46
N LEU A 276 8.92 11.41 -10.12
CA LEU A 276 8.42 11.71 -11.45
C LEU A 276 9.58 11.90 -12.43
N PRO A 277 10.00 10.84 -13.14
CA PRO A 277 11.04 10.97 -14.16
C PRO A 277 10.49 11.62 -15.42
N LYS A 278 11.29 12.50 -16.04
CA LYS A 278 10.97 13.23 -17.28
C LYS A 278 12.10 13.09 -18.28
N LYS A 279 12.02 12.05 -19.11
CA LYS A 279 13.05 11.66 -20.08
C LYS A 279 13.41 12.77 -21.06
N LYS A 280 12.40 13.49 -21.58
CA LYS A 280 12.61 14.59 -22.53
C LYS A 280 13.33 15.79 -21.92
N GLU A 281 13.12 16.05 -20.62
CA GLU A 281 13.76 17.14 -19.88
C GLU A 281 15.12 16.74 -19.31
N ASN A 282 15.47 15.45 -19.38
CA ASN A 282 16.59 14.85 -18.67
C ASN A 282 16.58 15.19 -17.17
N LYS A 283 15.41 15.12 -16.53
CA LYS A 283 15.22 15.44 -15.11
C LYS A 283 14.39 14.39 -14.41
N THR A 284 14.49 14.39 -13.08
CA THR A 284 13.58 13.64 -12.21
C THR A 284 13.12 14.56 -11.10
N TYR A 285 11.82 14.68 -10.91
CA TYR A 285 11.24 15.46 -9.83
C TYR A 285 10.90 14.54 -8.66
N PHE A 286 11.27 14.94 -7.45
CA PHE A 286 10.73 14.36 -6.23
C PHE A 286 9.79 15.37 -5.59
N ILE A 287 8.54 14.97 -5.41
CA ILE A 287 7.46 15.80 -4.85
C ILE A 287 7.15 15.20 -3.49
N LEU A 288 7.43 15.95 -2.43
CA LEU A 288 7.04 15.63 -1.06
C LEU A 288 5.92 16.57 -0.66
N SER A 289 4.76 16.03 -0.33
CA SER A 289 3.59 16.82 0.06
C SER A 289 3.00 16.37 1.38
N TYR A 290 2.23 17.24 2.01
CA TYR A 290 1.45 16.96 3.21
C TYR A 290 0.24 17.91 3.26
N PHE A 291 -0.77 17.59 4.07
CA PHE A 291 -1.87 18.51 4.25
C PHE A 291 -1.43 19.77 5.00
N LYS A 292 -2.00 20.91 4.62
CA LYS A 292 -1.76 22.20 5.28
C LYS A 292 -2.04 22.18 6.79
N GLU A 293 -3.00 21.36 7.22
CA GLU A 293 -3.36 21.16 8.63
C GLU A 293 -2.26 20.39 9.39
N ASP A 294 -1.49 19.56 8.68
CA ASP A 294 -0.38 18.75 9.20
C ASP A 294 0.97 19.49 9.14
N ARG A 295 0.95 20.78 8.78
CA ARG A 295 2.14 21.64 8.69
C ARG A 295 2.95 21.62 9.98
N HIS A 296 2.29 21.57 11.13
CA HIS A 296 2.94 21.57 12.44
C HIS A 296 3.90 20.38 12.62
N LEU A 297 3.65 19.25 11.95
CA LEU A 297 4.53 18.08 11.91
C LEU A 297 5.58 18.18 10.80
N TYR A 298 5.16 18.56 9.58
CA TYR A 298 5.96 18.29 8.38
C TYR A 298 6.65 19.50 7.74
N GLN A 299 6.39 20.73 8.21
CA GLN A 299 6.95 21.95 7.60
C GLN A 299 8.48 22.00 7.51
N ASN A 300 9.17 21.27 8.40
CA ASN A 300 10.63 21.27 8.46
C ASN A 300 11.28 20.23 7.56
N LEU A 301 10.54 19.21 7.07
CA LEU A 301 11.11 18.14 6.25
C LEU A 301 11.81 18.68 5.00
N GLY A 302 11.20 19.65 4.32
CA GLY A 302 11.79 20.31 3.15
C GLY A 302 13.13 20.98 3.46
N LYS A 303 13.19 21.73 4.55
CA LYS A 303 14.41 22.41 5.01
C LYS A 303 15.49 21.40 5.41
N GLN A 304 15.11 20.35 6.12
CA GLN A 304 16.04 19.29 6.53
C GLN A 304 16.66 18.61 5.31
N LEU A 305 15.86 18.19 4.33
CA LEU A 305 16.34 17.61 3.06
C LEU A 305 17.32 18.53 2.32
N ARG A 306 17.01 19.83 2.21
CA ARG A 306 17.92 20.80 1.55
C ARG A 306 19.23 20.98 2.31
N SER A 307 19.19 21.01 3.65
CA SER A 307 20.36 21.22 4.49
C SER A 307 21.36 20.06 4.50
N ARG A 308 20.88 18.81 4.35
CA ARG A 308 21.72 17.61 4.42
C ARG A 308 22.62 17.41 3.20
N ASN A 309 22.30 18.07 2.08
CA ASN A 309 23.02 17.95 0.81
C ASN A 309 23.25 16.49 0.35
N ASN A 310 22.30 15.59 0.68
CA ASN A 310 22.36 14.17 0.37
C ASN A 310 21.04 13.66 -0.21
N LEU A 311 20.43 14.47 -1.07
CA LEU A 311 19.06 14.29 -1.54
C LEU A 311 18.78 12.91 -2.16
N LYS A 312 19.71 12.33 -2.94
CA LYS A 312 19.56 10.98 -3.51
C LYS A 312 19.41 9.91 -2.41
N SER A 313 20.24 9.99 -1.36
CA SER A 313 20.17 9.08 -0.22
C SER A 313 18.88 9.29 0.56
N ASP A 314 18.51 10.54 0.82
CA ASP A 314 17.31 10.86 1.59
C ASP A 314 16.04 10.39 0.87
N ILE A 315 15.94 10.62 -0.45
CA ILE A 315 14.85 10.08 -1.28
C ILE A 315 14.89 8.55 -1.31
N THR A 316 16.08 7.94 -1.39
CA THR A 316 16.23 6.48 -1.33
C THR A 316 15.59 5.94 -0.06
N MET A 317 15.92 6.50 1.10
CA MET A 317 15.40 5.99 2.37
C MET A 317 13.89 6.16 2.49
N ILE A 318 13.33 7.30 2.05
CA ILE A 318 11.88 7.50 2.00
C ILE A 318 11.21 6.44 1.13
N LEU A 319 11.67 6.29 -0.12
CA LEU A 319 10.99 5.42 -1.09
C LEU A 319 11.18 3.94 -0.77
N ALA A 320 12.41 3.52 -0.43
CA ALA A 320 12.71 2.13 -0.13
C ALA A 320 12.06 1.64 1.17
N ALA A 321 11.90 2.53 2.17
CA ALA A 321 11.26 2.17 3.44
C ALA A 321 9.74 2.08 3.34
N HIS A 322 9.10 2.91 2.51
CA HIS A 322 7.66 3.19 2.63
C HIS A 322 6.85 3.07 1.33
N THR A 323 7.48 2.68 0.22
CA THR A 323 6.80 2.65 -1.09
C THR A 323 6.85 1.29 -1.76
N ASP A 324 5.69 0.63 -1.82
CA ASP A 324 5.47 -0.58 -2.61
C ASP A 324 5.18 -0.25 -4.09
N ASN A 325 4.54 0.88 -4.36
CA ASN A 325 4.17 1.34 -5.70
C ASN A 325 5.34 2.10 -6.35
N ILE A 326 6.43 1.38 -6.54
CA ILE A 326 7.68 1.83 -7.17
C ILE A 326 8.04 0.91 -8.34
N PHE A 327 8.43 1.49 -9.47
CA PHE A 327 8.77 0.76 -10.68
C PHE A 327 10.08 1.27 -11.26
N PHE A 328 10.81 0.36 -11.89
CA PHE A 328 12.13 0.58 -12.46
C PHE A 328 12.15 0.10 -13.90
N ASN A 329 12.98 0.74 -14.71
CA ASN A 329 13.43 0.12 -15.95
C ASN A 329 14.10 -1.25 -15.65
N PRO A 330 13.82 -2.30 -16.45
CA PRO A 330 14.41 -3.62 -16.24
C PRO A 330 15.94 -3.67 -16.21
N VAL A 331 16.62 -3.01 -17.15
CA VAL A 331 18.10 -3.00 -17.19
C VAL A 331 18.66 -2.26 -15.98
N TYR A 332 18.03 -1.14 -15.61
CA TYR A 332 18.41 -0.36 -14.45
C TYR A 332 18.30 -1.16 -13.14
N TYR A 333 17.19 -1.88 -12.97
CA TYR A 333 16.96 -2.74 -11.82
C TYR A 333 18.05 -3.78 -11.66
N MET A 334 18.37 -4.54 -12.72
CA MET A 334 19.39 -5.59 -12.69
C MET A 334 20.78 -5.00 -12.42
N THR A 335 21.04 -3.80 -12.94
CA THR A 335 22.36 -3.14 -12.80
C THR A 335 22.59 -2.62 -11.39
N PHE A 336 21.57 -1.99 -10.79
CA PHE A 336 21.74 -1.20 -9.56
C PHE A 336 20.97 -1.76 -8.37
N ILE A 337 19.73 -2.22 -8.56
CA ILE A 337 18.87 -2.49 -7.42
C ILE A 337 18.92 -3.94 -6.94
N GLU A 338 19.14 -4.90 -7.83
CA GLU A 338 19.32 -6.31 -7.45
C GLU A 338 20.43 -6.47 -6.39
N LYS A 339 21.50 -5.66 -6.50
CA LYS A 339 22.64 -5.66 -5.57
C LYS A 339 22.32 -5.16 -4.17
N ILE A 340 21.23 -4.42 -3.98
CA ILE A 340 20.85 -3.82 -2.68
C ILE A 340 19.55 -4.40 -2.12
N GLN A 341 18.97 -5.44 -2.74
CA GLN A 341 17.70 -6.05 -2.33
C GLN A 341 17.68 -6.48 -0.86
N ASP A 342 18.76 -7.10 -0.37
CA ASP A 342 18.82 -7.56 1.02
C ASP A 342 18.82 -6.40 2.02
N ALA A 343 19.50 -5.30 1.69
CA ALA A 343 19.50 -4.09 2.52
C ALA A 343 18.14 -3.39 2.49
N VAL A 344 17.48 -3.34 1.33
CA VAL A 344 16.11 -2.83 1.19
C VAL A 344 15.12 -3.73 1.95
N ALA A 345 15.26 -5.05 1.89
CA ALA A 345 14.43 -5.98 2.64
C ALA A 345 14.54 -5.73 4.15
N LYS A 346 15.77 -5.62 4.66
CA LYS A 346 16.05 -5.27 6.05
C LYS A 346 15.39 -3.95 6.45
N LEU A 347 15.52 -2.92 5.62
CA LEU A 347 14.91 -1.61 5.84
C LEU A 347 13.39 -1.72 5.96
N ILE A 348 12.73 -2.38 4.99
CA ILE A 348 11.27 -2.57 5.01
C ILE A 348 10.82 -3.33 6.27
N PHE A 349 11.56 -4.38 6.66
CA PHE A 349 11.27 -5.11 7.91
C PHE A 349 11.39 -4.23 9.15
N GLN A 350 12.32 -3.27 9.16
CA GLN A 350 12.49 -2.35 10.28
C GLN A 350 11.43 -1.26 10.33
N THR A 351 10.89 -0.82 9.19
CA THR A 351 10.04 0.38 9.10
C THR A 351 8.56 0.11 8.90
N GLN A 352 8.17 -1.05 8.38
CA GLN A 352 6.77 -1.36 8.05
C GLN A 352 6.17 -2.46 8.92
N TYR A 353 6.98 -3.17 9.69
CA TYR A 353 6.50 -4.26 10.54
C TYR A 353 6.51 -3.81 11.98
N ASP A 354 5.34 -3.35 12.42
CA ASP A 354 5.09 -3.16 13.84
C ASP A 354 4.98 -4.51 14.54
N HIS A 355 5.41 -4.51 15.79
CA HIS A 355 5.18 -5.63 16.67
C HIS A 355 4.08 -5.27 17.65
N GLY A 356 2.97 -5.99 17.50
CA GLY A 356 1.86 -5.87 18.42
C GLY A 356 2.06 -6.74 19.65
N ILE A 357 1.68 -6.22 20.81
CA ILE A 357 1.34 -7.07 21.95
C ILE A 357 -0.11 -7.49 21.78
N ILE A 358 -0.35 -8.80 21.88
CA ILE A 358 -1.70 -9.34 21.90
C ILE A 358 -2.29 -9.08 23.29
N ASP A 359 -3.35 -8.28 23.35
CA ASP A 359 -4.02 -7.97 24.61
C ASP A 359 -4.77 -9.18 25.20
N PHE A 360 -5.45 -8.99 26.33
CA PHE A 360 -6.24 -10.04 26.98
C PHE A 360 -7.42 -10.55 26.12
N LYS A 361 -7.79 -9.82 25.06
CA LYS A 361 -8.92 -10.07 24.17
C LYS A 361 -8.51 -10.47 22.74
N ASN A 362 -7.23 -10.76 22.48
CA ASN A 362 -6.66 -11.00 21.14
C ASN A 362 -6.57 -9.81 20.20
N ASN A 363 -6.81 -8.60 20.67
CA ASN A 363 -6.57 -7.44 19.84
C ASN A 363 -5.07 -7.21 19.73
N ILE A 364 -4.62 -6.93 18.51
CA ILE A 364 -3.26 -6.46 18.28
C ILE A 364 -3.20 -5.02 18.78
N GLN A 365 -2.48 -4.80 19.88
CA GLN A 365 -2.09 -3.47 20.28
C GLN A 365 -0.68 -3.22 19.74
N HIS A 366 -0.57 -2.33 18.77
CA HIS A 366 0.73 -1.85 18.29
C HIS A 366 1.36 -1.05 19.45
N GLN A 367 2.38 -1.60 20.10
CA GLN A 367 3.03 -0.96 21.25
C GLN A 367 4.39 -0.35 20.91
N PHE A 368 5.03 -0.79 19.82
CA PHE A 368 6.32 -0.27 19.40
C PHE A 368 6.53 -0.47 17.89
N SER A 369 6.80 0.64 17.21
CA SER A 369 7.47 0.64 15.92
C SER A 369 8.94 0.29 16.15
N TYR A 370 9.49 -0.64 15.37
CA TYR A 370 10.93 -0.91 15.37
C TYR A 370 11.71 0.04 14.46
N THR A 371 11.05 1.04 13.88
CA THR A 371 11.71 2.04 13.04
C THR A 371 12.84 2.68 13.86
N PRO A 372 14.12 2.46 13.48
CA PRO A 372 15.22 3.08 14.19
C PRO A 372 15.15 4.59 13.98
N SER A 373 15.31 5.41 15.02
CA SER A 373 15.22 6.88 14.87
C SER A 373 16.19 7.46 13.85
N ASN A 374 17.29 6.76 13.56
CA ASN A 374 18.29 7.15 12.58
C ASN A 374 18.16 6.45 11.22
N TYR A 375 17.06 5.75 10.91
CA TYR A 375 16.92 5.01 9.65
C TYR A 375 17.07 5.93 8.42
N LEU A 376 16.53 7.15 8.48
CA LEU A 376 16.69 8.18 7.44
C LEU A 376 18.14 8.68 7.27
N ALA A 377 19.03 8.38 8.21
CA ALA A 377 20.47 8.64 8.06
C ALA A 377 21.17 7.66 7.11
N ASN A 378 20.45 6.65 6.61
CA ASN A 378 20.95 5.62 5.68
C ASN A 378 22.20 4.88 6.19
N PRO A 379 22.12 4.21 7.36
CA PRO A 379 23.27 3.53 7.95
C PRO A 379 23.83 2.41 7.06
N ASP A 380 22.96 1.79 6.25
CA ASP A 380 23.32 0.70 5.33
C ASP A 380 23.76 1.20 3.93
N LYS A 381 23.87 2.53 3.73
CA LYS A 381 24.32 3.16 2.47
C LYS A 381 23.53 2.69 1.23
N ILE A 382 22.24 2.46 1.38
CA ILE A 382 21.30 2.08 0.32
C ILE A 382 21.19 3.23 -0.67
N ASN A 383 21.32 2.97 -1.97
CA ASN A 383 21.14 3.99 -2.99
C ASN A 383 20.41 3.43 -4.20
N ILE A 384 19.20 3.92 -4.46
CA ILE A 384 18.44 3.53 -5.66
C ILE A 384 18.84 4.34 -6.89
N PHE A 385 19.65 5.40 -6.74
CA PHE A 385 20.13 6.25 -7.84
C PHE A 385 21.53 5.82 -8.28
N GLY A 386 21.60 4.93 -9.27
CA GLY A 386 22.80 4.22 -9.72
C GLY A 386 23.91 5.03 -10.40
N TYR A 387 23.68 6.29 -10.78
CA TYR A 387 24.69 7.17 -11.38
C TYR A 387 24.48 8.64 -11.01
#